data_AF-A0A9X1YR82-F1
#
_entry.id   AF-A0A9X1YR82-F1
#
_cell.length_a   1.000
_cell.length_b   1.000
_cell.length_c   1.000
_cell.angle_alpha   90.00
_cell.angle_beta   90.00
_cell.angle_gamma   90.00
#
_symmetry.space_group_name_H-M   'P 1'
#
loop_
_entity.id
_entity.type
_entity.pdbx_description
1 polymer ?
#
loop_
_entity_poly.entity_id
_entity_poly.type
_entity_poly.pdbx_seq_one_letter_code
_entity_poly.pdbx_strand_id
1 'polypeptide(L)'
;MPAPVLSGPQYLREGLKLVLSPGLRLFVLLPLMINLVLFVGLIYLAGHQFSLWVDTLMPSLPDWLSFLSYLLWPLFVVLVALMVFFTFTMLANIIAAPFNGFLAEKVEIVVRGTDEFPAFSWGELIAMIPRTLAREMRKLGYFLPRAIGLFILSFIPVVNLIAAPLWLLFGVWMMAIQYIDYPADNHKLGWNEMLAWLREKRWQSLGFGGIVYLALMIPFVNILMMPAAVAGATLFWVRERGAEKLVAEQG
;
A
#
# COMPACT_ATOMS: atom_id res chain seq x y z
N MET A 1 -5.63 6.28 32.23
CA MET A 1 -6.04 4.88 32.08
C MET A 1 -5.40 4.35 30.81
N PRO A 2 -4.76 3.17 30.80
CA PRO A 2 -4.24 2.61 29.55
C PRO A 2 -5.41 2.42 28.59
N ALA A 3 -5.28 2.93 27.36
CA ALA A 3 -6.32 2.75 26.36
C ALA A 3 -6.44 1.23 26.08
N PRO A 4 -7.66 0.68 25.94
CA PRO A 4 -7.82 -0.75 25.70
C PRO A 4 -7.06 -1.18 24.44
N VAL A 5 -6.45 -2.36 24.49
CA VAL A 5 -5.85 -3.02 23.32
C VAL A 5 -6.96 -3.18 22.29
N LEU A 6 -6.88 -2.40 21.21
CA LEU A 6 -7.90 -2.41 20.18
C LEU A 6 -7.74 -3.67 19.33
N SER A 7 -8.85 -4.21 18.83
CA SER A 7 -8.79 -5.22 17.78
C SER A 7 -8.42 -4.57 16.43
N GLY A 8 -7.92 -5.36 15.47
CA GLY A 8 -7.56 -4.87 14.13
C GLY A 8 -8.61 -3.95 13.48
N PRO A 9 -9.91 -4.33 13.45
CA PRO A 9 -10.99 -3.48 12.94
C PRO A 9 -11.18 -2.15 13.67
N GLN A 10 -10.93 -2.13 14.97
CA GLN A 10 -11.06 -0.92 15.77
C GLN A 10 -9.92 0.07 15.45
N TYR A 11 -8.70 -0.40 15.22
CA TYR A 11 -7.61 0.46 14.75
C TYR A 11 -7.93 1.15 13.42
N LEU A 12 -8.51 0.43 12.45
CA LEU A 12 -8.91 1.03 11.18
C LEU A 12 -10.04 2.05 11.36
N ARG A 13 -11.05 1.74 12.19
CA ARG A 13 -12.17 2.64 12.47
C ARG A 13 -11.71 3.94 13.14
N GLU A 14 -10.83 3.84 14.14
CA GLU A 14 -10.29 5.03 14.80
C GLU A 14 -9.34 5.80 13.85
N GLY A 15 -8.58 5.11 13.00
CA GLY A 15 -7.79 5.71 11.92
C GLY A 15 -8.65 6.54 10.95
N LEU A 16 -9.82 6.02 10.56
CA LEU A 16 -10.77 6.75 9.72
C LEU A 16 -11.27 8.03 10.40
N LYS A 17 -11.62 7.97 11.70
CA LYS A 17 -12.04 9.16 12.45
C LYS A 17 -10.93 10.21 12.54
N LEU A 18 -9.68 9.78 12.76
CA LEU A 18 -8.53 10.67 12.83
C LEU A 18 -8.32 11.38 11.49
N VAL A 19 -8.36 10.65 10.38
CA VAL A 19 -8.18 11.20 9.04
C VAL A 19 -9.26 12.22 8.65
N LEU A 20 -10.50 12.00 9.11
CA LEU A 20 -11.61 12.92 8.88
C LEU A 20 -11.59 14.14 9.79
N SER A 21 -10.66 14.22 10.75
CA SER A 21 -10.52 15.39 11.62
C SER A 21 -10.06 16.63 10.83
N PRO A 22 -10.44 17.86 11.27
CA PRO A 22 -10.09 19.09 10.57
C PRO A 22 -8.58 19.30 10.35
N GLY A 23 -7.76 18.82 11.29
CA GLY A 23 -6.30 18.92 11.22
C GLY A 23 -5.67 17.99 10.18
N LEU A 24 -6.22 16.79 9.96
CA LEU A 24 -5.58 15.77 9.12
C LEU A 24 -6.19 15.61 7.71
N ARG A 25 -7.40 16.14 7.46
CA ARG A 25 -8.08 15.99 6.16
C ARG A 25 -7.29 16.53 4.97
N LEU A 26 -6.50 17.60 5.17
CA LEU A 26 -5.68 18.19 4.09
C LEU A 26 -4.59 17.23 3.60
N PHE A 27 -4.03 16.43 4.51
CA PHE A 27 -2.99 15.44 4.22
C PHE A 27 -3.51 14.25 3.41
N VAL A 28 -4.84 14.07 3.35
CA VAL A 28 -5.50 13.07 2.48
C VAL A 28 -5.86 13.64 1.11
N LEU A 29 -6.27 14.90 1.05
CA LEU A 29 -6.61 15.54 -0.21
C LEU A 29 -5.39 15.75 -1.09
N LEU A 30 -4.23 16.10 -0.53
CA LEU A 30 -3.01 16.36 -1.32
C LEU A 30 -2.54 15.16 -2.16
N PRO A 31 -2.36 13.94 -1.60
CA PRO A 31 -2.00 12.76 -2.38
C PRO A 31 -3.04 12.40 -3.43
N LEU A 32 -4.33 12.58 -3.10
CA LEU A 32 -5.43 12.32 -4.01
C LEU A 32 -5.38 13.25 -5.22
N MET A 33 -5.14 14.56 -5.00
CA MET A 33 -5.02 15.53 -6.09
C MET A 33 -3.82 15.25 -6.98
N ILE A 34 -2.68 14.86 -6.41
CA ILE A 34 -1.49 14.49 -7.18
C ILE A 34 -1.75 13.22 -8.00
N ASN A 35 -2.39 12.21 -7.40
CA ASN A 35 -2.79 11.00 -8.13
C ASN A 35 -3.80 11.29 -9.23
N LEU A 36 -4.73 12.23 -9.03
CA LEU A 36 -5.67 12.67 -10.06
C LEU A 36 -4.94 13.32 -11.24
N VAL A 37 -3.97 14.20 -10.97
CA VAL A 37 -3.14 14.82 -12.02
C VAL A 37 -2.33 13.76 -12.77
N LEU A 38 -1.70 12.82 -12.06
CA LEU A 38 -0.97 11.71 -12.65
C LEU A 38 -1.90 10.85 -13.54
N PHE A 39 -3.10 10.53 -13.05
CA PHE A 39 -4.09 9.73 -13.76
C PHE A 39 -4.53 10.41 -15.05
N VAL A 40 -4.90 11.70 -14.99
CA VAL A 40 -5.30 12.48 -16.18
C VAL A 40 -4.15 12.54 -17.20
N GLY A 41 -2.93 12.81 -16.75
CA GLY A 41 -1.75 12.87 -17.62
C GLY A 41 -1.44 11.53 -18.29
N LEU A 42 -1.47 10.42 -17.55
CA LEU A 42 -1.19 9.10 -18.09
C LEU A 42 -2.32 8.56 -18.97
N ILE A 43 -3.59 8.84 -18.65
CA ILE A 43 -4.71 8.48 -19.52
C ILE A 43 -4.68 9.29 -20.81
N TYR A 44 -4.34 10.58 -20.75
CA TYR A 44 -4.14 11.40 -21.95
C TYR A 44 -3.04 10.80 -22.83
N LEU A 45 -1.88 10.49 -22.26
CA LEU A 45 -0.76 9.89 -22.98
C LEU A 45 -1.12 8.51 -23.54
N ALA A 46 -1.73 7.66 -22.72
CA ALA A 46 -2.18 6.33 -23.13
C ALA A 46 -3.17 6.44 -24.28
N GLY A 47 -4.19 7.30 -24.20
CA GLY A 47 -5.18 7.49 -25.27
C GLY A 47 -4.58 7.89 -26.62
N HIS A 48 -3.49 8.66 -26.63
CA HIS A 48 -2.81 9.05 -27.87
C HIS A 48 -1.85 7.97 -28.40
N GLN A 49 -1.18 7.24 -27.50
CA GLN A 49 -0.15 6.26 -27.87
C GLN A 49 -0.64 4.80 -27.89
N PHE A 50 -1.88 4.54 -27.48
CA PHE A 50 -2.40 3.19 -27.30
C PHE A 50 -2.34 2.37 -28.58
N SER A 51 -2.83 2.93 -29.70
CA SER A 51 -2.80 2.25 -31.00
C SER A 51 -1.36 1.94 -31.40
N LEU A 52 -0.46 2.93 -31.29
CA LEU A 52 0.94 2.76 -31.63
C LEU A 52 1.60 1.63 -30.82
N TRP A 53 1.31 1.52 -29.52
CA TRP A 53 1.85 0.44 -28.70
C TRP A 53 1.30 -0.94 -29.06
N VAL A 54 0.00 -1.03 -29.36
CA VAL A 54 -0.61 -2.29 -29.84
C VAL A 54 0.03 -2.69 -31.18
N ASP A 55 0.12 -1.76 -32.13
CA ASP A 55 0.66 -1.99 -33.46
C ASP A 55 2.15 -2.37 -33.41
N THR A 56 2.92 -1.80 -32.48
CA THR A 56 4.35 -2.13 -32.28
C THR A 56 4.56 -3.54 -31.72
N LEU A 57 3.65 -4.01 -30.87
CA LEU A 57 3.75 -5.34 -30.27
C LEU A 57 3.14 -6.44 -31.16
N MET A 58 2.21 -6.07 -32.05
CA MET A 58 1.63 -7.01 -33.01
C MET A 58 2.70 -7.51 -34.00
N PRO A 59 2.87 -8.84 -34.16
CA PRO A 59 3.79 -9.37 -35.14
C PRO A 59 3.28 -9.11 -36.56
N SER A 60 4.19 -8.85 -37.50
CA SER A 60 3.87 -8.86 -38.93
C SER A 60 3.64 -10.30 -39.40
N LEU A 61 2.42 -10.59 -39.84
CA LEU A 61 2.01 -11.92 -40.31
C LEU A 61 1.93 -11.94 -41.84
N PRO A 62 2.39 -13.03 -42.50
CA PRO A 62 2.11 -13.28 -43.91
C PRO A 62 0.60 -13.38 -44.19
N ASP A 63 0.19 -13.13 -45.44
CA ASP A 63 -1.24 -13.09 -45.83
C ASP A 63 -2.05 -14.33 -45.41
N TRP A 64 -1.45 -15.53 -45.52
CA TRP A 64 -2.10 -16.79 -45.13
C TRP A 64 -2.34 -16.93 -43.62
N LEU A 65 -1.61 -16.18 -42.79
CA LEU A 65 -1.78 -16.09 -41.33
C LEU A 65 -2.55 -14.85 -40.88
N SER A 66 -2.98 -13.97 -41.80
CA SER A 66 -3.67 -12.72 -41.48
C SER A 66 -4.94 -12.92 -40.62
N PHE A 67 -5.58 -14.09 -40.70
CA PHE A 67 -6.72 -14.44 -39.86
C PHE A 67 -6.39 -14.48 -38.36
N LEU A 68 -5.13 -14.75 -37.98
CA LEU A 68 -4.68 -14.71 -36.59
C LEU A 68 -4.70 -13.30 -36.00
N SER A 69 -4.59 -12.25 -36.83
CA SER A 69 -4.64 -10.86 -36.36
C SER A 69 -5.95 -10.55 -35.61
N TYR A 70 -7.08 -11.15 -36.03
CA TYR A 70 -8.36 -11.00 -35.33
C TYR A 70 -8.34 -11.59 -33.91
N LEU A 71 -7.54 -12.64 -33.67
CA LEU A 71 -7.37 -13.27 -32.37
C LEU A 71 -6.30 -12.59 -31.51
N LEU A 72 -5.19 -12.18 -32.14
CA LEU A 72 -4.06 -11.55 -31.45
C LEU A 72 -4.36 -10.10 -31.06
N TRP A 73 -5.15 -9.37 -31.84
CA TRP A 73 -5.44 -7.96 -31.55
C TRP A 73 -6.08 -7.75 -30.15
N PRO A 74 -7.15 -8.47 -29.75
CA PRO A 74 -7.68 -8.36 -28.38
C PRO A 74 -6.65 -8.72 -27.30
N LEU A 75 -5.80 -9.72 -27.56
CA LEU A 75 -4.77 -10.15 -26.62
C LEU A 75 -3.73 -9.05 -26.38
N PHE A 76 -3.25 -8.40 -27.44
CA PHE A 76 -2.30 -7.30 -27.33
C PHE A 76 -2.93 -6.03 -26.76
N VAL A 77 -4.20 -5.74 -27.07
CA VAL A 77 -4.96 -4.67 -26.42
C VAL A 77 -5.02 -4.88 -24.91
N VAL A 78 -5.36 -6.10 -24.46
CA VAL A 78 -5.38 -6.45 -23.03
C VAL A 78 -3.97 -6.36 -22.44
N LEU A 79 -2.93 -6.84 -23.14
CA LEU A 79 -1.55 -6.76 -22.68
C LEU A 79 -1.11 -5.31 -22.46
N VAL A 80 -1.34 -4.43 -23.43
CA VAL A 80 -1.01 -2.99 -23.33
C VAL A 80 -1.82 -2.34 -22.22
N ALA A 81 -3.13 -2.65 -22.10
CA ALA A 81 -3.95 -2.13 -21.02
C ALA A 81 -3.44 -2.57 -19.64
N LEU A 82 -3.01 -3.83 -19.49
CA LEU A 82 -2.38 -4.33 -18.26
C LEU A 82 -1.04 -3.63 -18.00
N MET A 83 -0.20 -3.43 -19.00
CA MET A 83 1.06 -2.68 -18.86
C MET A 83 0.79 -1.26 -18.36
N VAL A 84 -0.13 -0.53 -18.99
CA VAL A 84 -0.54 0.82 -18.55
C VAL A 84 -1.07 0.80 -17.12
N PHE A 85 -1.93 -0.15 -16.78
CA PHE A 85 -2.50 -0.31 -15.45
C PHE A 85 -1.42 -0.56 -14.38
N PHE A 86 -0.50 -1.49 -14.62
CA PHE A 86 0.57 -1.80 -13.67
C PHE A 86 1.59 -0.66 -13.56
N THR A 87 1.94 0.01 -14.66
CA THR A 87 2.82 1.19 -14.65
C THR A 87 2.18 2.34 -13.86
N PHE A 88 0.89 2.64 -14.10
CA PHE A 88 0.16 3.64 -13.33
C PHE A 88 0.14 3.28 -11.84
N THR A 89 -0.22 2.03 -11.50
CA THR A 89 -0.29 1.57 -10.12
C THR A 89 1.07 1.67 -9.42
N MET A 90 2.15 1.30 -10.10
CA MET A 90 3.52 1.43 -9.58
C MET A 90 3.88 2.89 -9.31
N LEU A 91 3.64 3.78 -10.27
CA LEU A 91 3.93 5.21 -10.13
C LEU A 91 3.10 5.86 -9.03
N ALA A 92 1.80 5.58 -8.98
CA ALA A 92 0.88 6.08 -7.95
C ALA A 92 1.34 5.65 -6.55
N ASN A 93 1.74 4.39 -6.38
CA ASN A 93 2.26 3.89 -5.10
C ASN A 93 3.59 4.54 -4.71
N ILE A 94 4.51 4.71 -5.66
CA ILE A 94 5.80 5.39 -5.43
C ILE A 94 5.57 6.85 -4.99
N ILE A 95 4.67 7.55 -5.66
CA ILE A 95 4.33 8.94 -5.33
C ILE A 95 3.61 9.02 -3.99
N ALA A 96 2.72 8.07 -3.67
CA ALA A 96 1.98 8.04 -2.41
C ALA A 96 2.86 7.74 -1.18
N ALA A 97 3.97 7.03 -1.36
CA ALA A 97 4.85 6.60 -0.27
C ALA A 97 5.35 7.74 0.66
N PRO A 98 5.94 8.84 0.16
CA PRO A 98 6.35 9.96 1.02
C PRO A 98 5.16 10.59 1.74
N PHE A 99 3.99 10.70 1.09
CA PHE A 99 2.79 11.24 1.74
C PHE A 99 2.26 10.33 2.84
N ASN A 100 2.29 9.02 2.64
CA ASN A 100 1.89 8.05 3.66
C ASN A 100 2.84 8.10 4.88
N GLY A 101 4.15 8.21 4.65
CA GLY A 101 5.13 8.40 5.72
C GLY A 101 4.90 9.71 6.49
N PHE A 102 4.67 10.80 5.75
CA PHE A 102 4.40 12.12 6.34
C PHE A 102 3.07 12.18 7.09
N LEU A 103 2.01 11.57 6.55
CA LEU A 103 0.72 11.41 7.23
C LEU A 103 0.90 10.60 8.52
N ALA A 104 1.68 9.52 8.49
CA ALA A 104 1.95 8.71 9.68
C ALA A 104 2.63 9.53 10.79
N GLU A 105 3.57 10.41 10.45
CA GLU A 105 4.21 11.32 11.40
C GLU A 105 3.21 12.29 12.01
N LYS A 106 2.40 12.96 11.19
CA LYS A 106 1.42 13.94 11.68
C LYS A 106 0.31 13.29 12.50
N VAL A 107 -0.14 12.08 12.13
CA VAL A 107 -1.07 11.29 12.94
C VAL A 107 -0.44 10.97 14.30
N GLU A 108 0.84 10.62 14.36
CA GLU A 108 1.50 10.30 15.62
C GLU A 108 1.55 11.50 16.56
N ILE A 109 1.84 12.69 16.04
CA ILE A 109 1.84 13.96 16.79
C ILE A 109 0.46 14.21 17.43
N VAL A 110 -0.61 14.04 16.63
CA VAL A 110 -2.00 14.21 17.10
C VAL A 110 -2.37 13.15 18.13
N VAL A 111 -2.02 11.88 17.90
CA VAL A 111 -2.33 10.76 18.79
C VAL A 111 -1.60 10.87 20.13
N ARG A 112 -0.38 11.41 20.15
CA ARG A 112 0.39 11.66 21.38
C ARG A 112 -0.07 12.93 22.11
N GLY A 113 -0.92 13.75 21.51
CA GLY A 113 -1.40 15.01 22.09
C GLY A 113 -0.33 16.11 22.10
N THR A 114 0.69 16.03 21.26
CA THR A 114 1.74 17.06 21.17
C THR A 114 1.25 18.31 20.43
N ASP A 115 0.51 18.12 19.34
CA ASP A 115 -0.09 19.19 18.55
C ASP A 115 -1.35 18.64 17.84
N GLU A 116 -2.47 19.34 17.96
CA GLU A 116 -3.75 18.98 17.32
C GLU A 116 -3.82 19.43 15.85
N PHE A 117 -3.01 20.41 15.46
CA PHE A 117 -3.00 21.02 14.12
C PHE A 117 -1.59 21.06 13.52
N PRO A 118 -0.97 19.89 13.26
CA PRO A 118 0.36 19.85 12.68
C PRO A 118 0.40 20.59 11.34
N ALA A 119 1.36 21.49 11.18
CA ALA A 119 1.57 22.22 9.94
C ALA A 119 2.08 21.31 8.81
N PHE A 120 1.63 21.56 7.59
CA PHE A 120 2.19 20.92 6.39
C PHE A 120 3.49 21.62 5.98
N SER A 121 4.56 20.85 5.74
CA SER A 121 5.87 21.35 5.33
C SER A 121 6.38 20.60 4.10
N TRP A 122 6.52 21.32 2.98
CA TRP A 122 7.10 20.77 1.75
C TRP A 122 8.56 20.33 1.95
N GLY A 123 9.32 21.06 2.79
CA GLY A 123 10.71 20.74 3.08
C GLY A 123 10.87 19.39 3.79
N GLU A 124 10.01 19.12 4.77
CA GLU A 124 9.97 17.82 5.48
C GLU A 124 9.60 16.68 4.54
N LEU A 125 8.55 16.87 3.72
CA LEU A 125 8.10 15.87 2.75
C LEU A 125 9.22 15.52 1.75
N ILE A 126 9.89 16.52 1.17
CA ILE A 126 10.96 16.32 0.19
C ILE A 126 12.16 15.61 0.84
N ALA A 127 12.51 15.94 2.08
CA ALA A 127 13.58 15.28 2.81
C ALA A 127 13.29 13.79 3.09
N MET A 128 12.00 13.39 3.16
CA MET A 128 11.60 12.00 3.37
C MET A 128 11.66 11.13 2.11
N ILE A 129 11.48 11.72 0.93
CA ILE A 129 11.45 11.04 -0.39
C ILE A 129 12.51 9.93 -0.52
N PRO A 130 13.84 10.20 -0.39
CA PRO A 130 14.84 9.17 -0.64
C PRO A 130 14.72 7.98 0.31
N ARG A 131 14.40 8.24 1.59
CA ARG A 131 14.23 7.19 2.60
C ARG A 131 12.98 6.37 2.31
N THR A 132 11.84 7.03 2.06
CA THR A 132 10.57 6.35 1.84
C THR A 132 10.57 5.53 0.55
N LEU A 133 11.18 6.03 -0.53
CA LEU A 133 11.36 5.26 -1.76
C LEU A 133 12.25 4.03 -1.53
N ALA A 134 13.40 4.19 -0.86
CA ALA A 134 14.27 3.05 -0.54
C ALA A 134 13.54 2.01 0.32
N ARG A 135 12.67 2.45 1.23
CA ARG A 135 11.84 1.58 2.06
C ARG A 135 10.79 0.83 1.23
N GLU A 136 10.08 1.50 0.33
CA GLU A 136 9.13 0.84 -0.59
C GLU A 136 9.83 -0.15 -1.53
N MET A 137 11.04 0.14 -2.01
CA MET A 137 11.82 -0.82 -2.80
C MET A 137 12.15 -2.09 -1.99
N ARG A 138 12.40 -1.98 -0.68
CA ARG A 138 12.55 -3.16 0.20
C ARG A 138 11.24 -3.93 0.36
N LYS A 139 10.10 -3.25 0.48
CA LYS A 139 8.77 -3.88 0.50
C LYS A 139 8.50 -4.63 -0.79
N LEU A 140 8.79 -4.03 -1.95
CA LEU A 140 8.70 -4.70 -3.25
C LEU A 140 9.64 -5.91 -3.34
N GLY A 141 10.89 -5.79 -2.88
CA GLY A 141 11.84 -6.91 -2.82
C GLY A 141 11.41 -8.03 -1.87
N TYR A 142 10.62 -7.73 -0.84
CA TYR A 142 9.99 -8.74 0.01
C TYR A 142 8.77 -9.38 -0.66
N PHE A 143 7.92 -8.57 -1.31
CA PHE A 143 6.68 -8.99 -1.93
C PHE A 143 6.90 -9.84 -3.17
N LEU A 144 7.69 -9.35 -4.13
CA LEU A 144 7.75 -9.88 -5.49
C LEU A 144 8.24 -11.34 -5.55
N PRO A 145 9.32 -11.76 -4.87
CA PRO A 145 9.76 -13.16 -4.91
C PRO A 145 8.72 -14.12 -4.32
N ARG A 146 8.00 -13.69 -3.27
CA ARG A 146 6.98 -14.50 -2.60
C ARG A 146 5.70 -14.58 -3.42
N ALA A 147 5.29 -13.46 -4.01
CA ALA A 147 4.15 -13.42 -4.93
C ALA A 147 4.41 -14.28 -6.17
N ILE A 148 5.61 -14.20 -6.77
CA ILE A 148 6.00 -15.05 -7.90
C ILE A 148 6.00 -16.53 -7.47
N GLY A 149 6.56 -16.86 -6.30
CA GLY A 149 6.57 -18.23 -5.79
C GLY A 149 5.16 -18.80 -5.61
N LEU A 150 4.24 -18.03 -5.01
CA LEU A 150 2.84 -18.43 -4.85
C LEU A 150 2.08 -18.48 -6.18
N PHE A 151 2.45 -17.62 -7.14
CA PHE A 151 1.87 -17.60 -8.47
C PHE A 151 2.27 -18.86 -9.25
N ILE A 152 3.55 -19.23 -9.24
CA ILE A 152 4.02 -20.50 -9.83
C ILE A 152 3.31 -21.70 -9.16
N LEU A 153 3.18 -21.67 -7.83
CA LEU A 153 2.49 -22.71 -7.07
C LEU A 153 1.02 -22.88 -7.46
N SER A 154 0.35 -21.81 -7.91
CA SER A 154 -1.06 -21.85 -8.30
C SER A 154 -1.31 -22.54 -9.64
N PHE A 155 -0.28 -22.71 -10.49
CA PHE A 155 -0.37 -23.47 -11.74
C PHE A 155 -0.24 -24.97 -11.54
N ILE A 156 0.23 -25.44 -10.38
CA ILE A 156 0.39 -26.86 -10.09
C ILE A 156 -0.99 -27.42 -9.68
N PRO A 157 -1.60 -28.33 -10.47
CA PRO A 157 -2.88 -28.94 -10.12
C PRO A 157 -2.82 -29.63 -8.75
N VAL A 158 -3.92 -29.64 -8.00
CA VAL A 158 -4.02 -30.15 -6.61
C VAL A 158 -3.34 -29.24 -5.58
N VAL A 159 -2.13 -28.74 -5.85
CA VAL A 159 -1.40 -27.82 -4.96
C VAL A 159 -2.00 -26.41 -4.98
N ASN A 160 -2.65 -26.03 -6.09
CA ASN A 160 -3.40 -24.79 -6.23
C ASN A 160 -4.48 -24.57 -5.15
N LEU A 161 -5.04 -25.66 -4.59
CA LEU A 161 -5.99 -25.59 -3.47
C LEU A 161 -5.36 -25.01 -2.19
N ILE A 162 -4.08 -25.26 -1.95
CA ILE A 162 -3.32 -24.70 -0.83
C ILE A 162 -2.77 -23.31 -1.20
N ALA A 163 -2.46 -23.07 -2.48
CA ALA A 163 -1.96 -21.78 -2.94
C ALA A 163 -2.95 -20.64 -2.67
N ALA A 164 -4.26 -20.86 -2.82
CA ALA A 164 -5.27 -19.82 -2.60
C ALA A 164 -5.34 -19.32 -1.14
N PRO A 165 -5.46 -20.18 -0.10
CA PRO A 165 -5.34 -19.75 1.29
C PRO A 165 -4.00 -19.07 1.61
N LEU A 166 -2.89 -19.58 1.08
CA LEU A 166 -1.57 -18.97 1.27
C LEU A 166 -1.48 -17.57 0.65
N TRP A 167 -2.09 -17.38 -0.53
CA TRP A 167 -2.19 -16.09 -1.19
C TRP A 167 -2.95 -15.08 -0.35
N LEU A 168 -4.10 -15.49 0.22
CA LEU A 168 -4.89 -14.65 1.11
C LEU A 168 -4.10 -14.27 2.36
N LEU A 169 -3.51 -15.26 3.06
CA LEU A 169 -2.73 -15.02 4.27
C LEU A 169 -1.52 -14.12 4.00
N PHE A 170 -0.84 -14.33 2.88
CA PHE A 170 0.27 -13.49 2.46
C PHE A 170 -0.18 -12.07 2.12
N GLY A 171 -1.31 -11.90 1.43
CA GLY A 171 -1.89 -10.59 1.14
C GLY A 171 -2.25 -9.82 2.40
N VAL A 172 -2.91 -10.49 3.36
CA VAL A 172 -3.24 -9.94 4.68
C VAL A 172 -1.99 -9.53 5.44
N TRP A 173 -0.98 -10.40 5.48
CA TRP A 173 0.32 -10.10 6.11
C TRP A 173 1.03 -8.92 5.44
N MET A 174 0.96 -8.84 4.11
CA MET A 174 1.56 -7.75 3.35
C MET A 174 0.89 -6.41 3.66
N MET A 175 -0.43 -6.38 3.90
CA MET A 175 -1.11 -5.15 4.35
C MET A 175 -0.60 -4.69 5.71
N ALA A 176 -0.39 -5.61 6.65
CA ALA A 176 0.19 -5.27 7.95
C ALA A 176 1.59 -4.66 7.78
N ILE A 177 2.47 -5.29 6.99
CA ILE A 177 3.79 -4.75 6.66
C ILE A 177 3.67 -3.38 6.00
N GLN A 178 2.85 -3.24 4.96
CA GLN A 178 2.79 -2.03 4.15
C GLN A 178 2.51 -0.78 4.99
N TYR A 179 1.50 -0.87 5.87
CA TYR A 179 1.00 0.28 6.63
C TYR A 179 1.70 0.48 7.97
N ILE A 180 2.01 -0.59 8.71
CA ILE A 180 2.70 -0.48 10.02
C ILE A 180 4.18 -0.09 9.86
N ASP A 181 4.75 -0.31 8.69
CA ASP A 181 6.10 0.13 8.39
C ASP A 181 6.26 1.65 8.29
N TYR A 182 5.21 2.42 7.97
CA TYR A 182 5.31 3.88 7.90
C TYR A 182 5.74 4.53 9.23
N PRO A 183 5.05 4.30 10.37
CA PRO A 183 5.52 4.82 11.66
C PRO A 183 6.85 4.19 12.11
N ALA A 184 7.12 2.94 11.73
CA ALA A 184 8.40 2.28 12.05
C ALA A 184 9.60 2.94 11.31
N ASP A 185 9.44 3.25 10.03
CA ASP A 185 10.46 3.93 9.21
C ASP A 185 10.68 5.37 9.66
N ASN A 186 9.63 6.05 10.12
CA ASN A 186 9.75 7.38 10.74
C ASN A 186 10.69 7.36 11.96
N HIS A 187 10.64 6.28 12.76
CA HIS A 187 11.56 6.03 13.87
C HIS A 187 12.91 5.39 13.45
N LYS A 188 13.17 5.28 12.14
CA LYS A 188 14.38 4.67 11.56
C LYS A 188 14.61 3.22 12.00
N LEU A 189 13.54 2.49 12.31
CA LEU A 189 13.63 1.10 12.75
C LEU A 189 14.09 0.19 11.59
N GLY A 190 15.03 -0.71 11.86
CA GLY A 190 15.61 -1.59 10.85
C GLY A 190 14.55 -2.50 10.18
N TRP A 191 14.73 -2.84 8.91
CA TRP A 191 13.74 -3.69 8.19
C TRP A 191 13.53 -5.05 8.89
N ASN A 192 14.62 -5.70 9.29
CA ASN A 192 14.55 -7.01 9.96
C ASN A 192 13.95 -6.90 11.37
N GLU A 193 14.24 -5.82 12.08
CA GLU A 193 13.65 -5.53 13.39
C GLU A 193 12.14 -5.32 13.28
N MET A 194 11.69 -4.61 12.25
CA MET A 194 10.26 -4.36 11.98
C MET A 194 9.55 -5.69 11.72
N LEU A 195 10.14 -6.55 10.88
CA LEU A 195 9.58 -7.88 10.62
C LEU A 195 9.56 -8.77 11.87
N ALA A 196 10.58 -8.70 12.71
CA ALA A 196 10.61 -9.44 13.98
C ALA A 196 9.50 -8.98 14.92
N TRP A 197 9.34 -7.66 15.06
CA TRP A 197 8.30 -7.06 15.90
C TRP A 197 6.87 -7.41 15.42
N LEU A 198 6.62 -7.36 14.11
CA LEU A 198 5.33 -7.78 13.55
C LEU A 198 5.03 -9.27 13.76
N ARG A 199 6.07 -10.12 13.76
CA ARG A 199 5.94 -11.58 13.98
C ARG A 199 5.65 -11.91 15.44
N GLU A 200 6.23 -11.16 16.37
CA GLU A 200 5.93 -11.28 17.80
C GLU A 200 4.44 -11.01 18.07
N LYS A 201 3.89 -10.00 17.38
CA LYS A 201 2.47 -9.61 17.43
C LYS A 201 1.66 -10.16 16.26
N ARG A 202 1.95 -11.39 15.81
CA ARG A 202 1.37 -11.97 14.57
C ARG A 202 -0.15 -11.89 14.49
N TRP A 203 -0.86 -12.12 15.59
CA TRP A 203 -2.33 -12.16 15.58
C TRP A 203 -2.93 -10.76 15.45
N GLN A 204 -2.34 -9.78 16.12
CA GLN A 204 -2.75 -8.39 16.05
C GLN A 204 -2.42 -7.80 14.67
N SER A 205 -1.21 -8.09 14.16
CA SER A 205 -0.77 -7.72 12.81
C SER A 205 -1.68 -8.31 11.73
N LEU A 206 -2.00 -9.61 11.80
CA LEU A 206 -2.91 -10.27 10.85
C LEU A 206 -4.34 -9.74 10.97
N GLY A 207 -4.83 -9.47 12.18
CA GLY A 207 -6.16 -8.90 12.39
C GLY A 207 -6.29 -7.50 11.78
N PHE A 208 -5.26 -6.66 11.95
CA PHE A 208 -5.20 -5.34 11.33
C PHE A 208 -5.05 -5.43 9.80
N GLY A 209 -4.08 -6.22 9.31
CA GLY A 209 -3.89 -6.43 7.88
C GLY A 209 -5.11 -7.02 7.20
N GLY A 210 -5.89 -7.86 7.90
CA GLY A 210 -7.07 -8.54 7.38
C GLY A 210 -8.20 -7.57 7.11
N ILE A 211 -8.51 -6.69 8.07
CA ILE A 211 -9.53 -5.67 7.86
C ILE A 211 -9.11 -4.65 6.80
N VAL A 212 -7.83 -4.26 6.77
CA VAL A 212 -7.30 -3.35 5.74
C VAL A 212 -7.40 -3.99 4.36
N TYR A 213 -7.06 -5.27 4.23
CA TYR A 213 -7.20 -6.02 2.98
C TYR A 213 -8.64 -6.00 2.48
N LEU A 214 -9.60 -6.36 3.33
CA LEU A 214 -11.04 -6.33 2.98
C LEU A 214 -11.53 -4.93 2.63
N ALA A 215 -11.10 -3.91 3.36
CA ALA A 215 -11.52 -2.52 3.12
C ALA A 215 -10.99 -1.98 1.79
N LEU A 216 -9.77 -2.37 1.39
CA LEU A 216 -9.16 -1.98 0.12
C LEU A 216 -9.71 -2.75 -1.08
N MET A 217 -10.36 -3.91 -0.87
CA MET A 217 -11.06 -4.64 -1.94
C MET A 217 -12.32 -3.92 -2.44
N ILE A 218 -12.90 -3.02 -1.64
CA ILE A 218 -14.09 -2.27 -2.03
C ILE A 218 -13.67 -1.08 -2.90
N PRO A 219 -14.03 -1.05 -4.20
CA PRO A 219 -13.70 0.06 -5.08
C PRO A 219 -14.31 1.37 -4.57
N PHE A 220 -13.67 2.50 -4.89
CA PHE A 220 -14.01 3.87 -4.43
C PHE A 220 -13.82 4.10 -2.92
N VAL A 221 -14.18 3.14 -2.08
CA VAL A 221 -13.93 3.15 -0.64
C VAL A 221 -12.43 3.08 -0.35
N ASN A 222 -11.69 2.30 -1.14
CA ASN A 222 -10.24 2.15 -1.03
C ASN A 222 -9.45 3.49 -1.02
N ILE A 223 -9.95 4.54 -1.69
CA ILE A 223 -9.35 5.89 -1.72
C ILE A 223 -9.25 6.47 -0.31
N LEU A 224 -10.30 6.32 0.49
CA LEU A 224 -10.35 6.78 1.89
C LEU A 224 -9.76 5.76 2.86
N MET A 225 -9.75 4.47 2.50
CA MET A 225 -9.21 3.42 3.36
C MET A 225 -7.69 3.41 3.39
N MET A 226 -6.99 3.82 2.33
CA MET A 226 -5.52 3.96 2.37
C MET A 226 -5.04 4.91 3.49
N PRO A 227 -5.47 6.18 3.55
CA PRO A 227 -5.06 7.07 4.64
C PRO A 227 -5.60 6.61 6.00
N ALA A 228 -6.81 6.05 6.05
CA ALA A 228 -7.35 5.48 7.29
C ALA A 228 -6.50 4.30 7.80
N ALA A 229 -5.97 3.47 6.91
CA ALA A 229 -5.05 2.39 7.24
C ALA A 229 -3.70 2.93 7.71
N VAL A 230 -3.15 3.98 7.09
CA VAL A 230 -1.94 4.66 7.59
C VAL A 230 -2.17 5.16 9.02
N ALA A 231 -3.26 5.90 9.26
CA ALA A 231 -3.55 6.44 10.59
C ALA A 231 -3.82 5.34 11.63
N GLY A 232 -4.55 4.29 11.23
CA GLY A 232 -4.82 3.13 12.08
C GLY A 232 -3.55 2.35 12.42
N ALA A 233 -2.62 2.24 11.47
CA ALA A 233 -1.32 1.61 11.68
C ALA A 233 -0.40 2.44 12.59
N THR A 234 -0.45 3.77 12.49
CA THR A 234 0.23 4.65 13.45
C THR A 234 -0.37 4.51 14.85
N LEU A 235 -1.69 4.42 14.98
CA LEU A 235 -2.34 4.18 16.27
C LEU A 235 -1.94 2.81 16.86
N PHE A 236 -1.87 1.77 16.02
CA PHE A 236 -1.35 0.45 16.37
C PHE A 236 0.07 0.55 16.92
N TRP A 237 0.95 1.22 16.19
CA TRP A 237 2.34 1.45 16.59
C TRP A 237 2.46 2.13 17.96
N VAL A 238 1.76 3.25 18.15
CA VAL A 238 1.85 4.05 19.39
C VAL A 238 1.34 3.27 20.60
N ARG A 239 0.21 2.57 20.48
CA ARG A 239 -0.39 1.83 21.61
C ARG A 239 0.39 0.58 21.97
N GLU A 240 0.80 -0.20 20.98
CA GLU A 240 1.50 -1.46 21.22
C GLU A 240 2.93 -1.26 21.74
N ARG A 241 3.67 -0.26 21.23
CA ARG A 241 4.99 0.10 21.79
C ARG A 241 4.90 0.87 23.11
N GLY A 242 3.86 1.67 23.31
CA GLY A 242 3.61 2.33 24.58
C GLY A 242 3.41 1.32 25.73
N ALA A 243 2.70 0.23 25.45
CA ALA A 243 2.54 -0.87 26.39
C ALA A 243 3.86 -1.57 26.74
N GLU A 244 4.75 -1.80 25.75
CA GLU A 244 6.07 -2.40 25.98
C GLU A 244 6.94 -1.56 26.92
N LYS A 245 6.97 -0.23 26.72
CA LYS A 245 7.73 0.67 27.61
C LYS A 245 7.23 0.64 29.06
N LEU A 246 5.91 0.61 29.25
CA LEU A 246 5.31 0.54 30.59
C LEU A 246 5.60 -0.78 31.32
N VAL A 247 5.66 -1.90 30.59
CA VAL A 247 6.03 -3.20 31.16
C VAL A 247 7.52 -3.23 31.52
N ALA A 248 8.38 -2.64 30.69
CA ALA A 248 9.82 -2.56 30.95
C ALA A 248 10.18 -1.63 32.12
N GLU A 249 9.35 -0.62 32.42
CA GLU A 249 9.53 0.29 33.57
C GLU A 249 8.97 -0.28 34.90
N GLN A 250 8.21 -1.37 34.85
CA GLN A 250 7.57 -2.00 36.02
C GLN A 250 8.21 -3.33 36.45
N GLY A 251 9.17 -3.86 35.68
CA GLY A 251 9.94 -5.08 35.97
C GLY A 251 11.37 -4.78 36.39
#